data_AF-A0A7L0N500-F1
#
_entry.id   AF-A0A7L0N500-F1
#
_cell.length_a   1.000
_cell.length_b   1.000
_cell.length_c   1.000
_cell.angle_alpha   90.00
_cell.angle_beta   90.00
_cell.angle_gamma   90.00
#
_symmetry.space_group_name_H-M   'P 1'
#
loop_
_entity.id
_entity.type
_entity.pdbx_description
1 polymer ?
#
loop_
_entity_poly.entity_id
_entity_poly.type
_entity_poly.pdbx_seq_one_letter_code
_entity_poly.pdbx_strand_id
1 'polypeptide(L)'
;IHPQPQIFGALTATGAPQVTELVLDNCRSSNGEIEGLSDSFKELQFLSMANVELTSLAKLPTLSKLRKLELSDNVISGGLEVLAERCPNLTYLNLSGNKIKDLGTVEALQNLKNLKSLDLFNCEITNLEDYRDSIFELLQQITYLDGFDQEDNEAPDSEDDDDEGDEDDDDDENEAGPPGEYEEEDDEDDGASDLGEGEEEEEVGLSYLMKEEIQDEEDDDDYVEGGDEEEEAEGVRGEKRKREAEDEGEEEED
;
A
#
# COMPACT_ATOMS: atom_id res chain seq x y z
N ILE A 1 -15.34 -19.72 -12.76
CA ILE A 1 -13.96 -19.22 -12.52
C ILE A 1 -13.65 -18.25 -13.65
N HIS A 2 -13.74 -16.94 -13.38
CA HIS A 2 -13.25 -15.95 -14.34
C HIS A 2 -11.71 -15.89 -14.21
N PRO A 3 -10.96 -15.84 -15.32
CA PRO A 3 -9.51 -15.62 -15.23
C PRO A 3 -9.27 -14.20 -14.73
N GLN A 4 -8.51 -14.04 -13.64
CA GLN A 4 -8.06 -12.72 -13.21
C GLN A 4 -7.10 -12.11 -14.25
N PRO A 5 -7.12 -10.77 -14.43
CA PRO A 5 -6.21 -10.10 -15.34
C PRO A 5 -4.76 -10.36 -14.95
N GLN A 6 -3.89 -10.67 -15.92
CA GLN A 6 -2.45 -10.77 -15.64
C GLN A 6 -1.83 -9.37 -15.65
N ILE A 7 -0.83 -9.13 -14.80
CA ILE A 7 -0.11 -7.83 -14.73
C ILE A 7 0.57 -7.47 -16.07
N PHE A 8 0.81 -8.46 -16.94
CA PHE A 8 1.42 -8.34 -18.26
C PHE A 8 0.62 -7.52 -19.28
N GLY A 9 0.71 -6.19 -19.17
CA GLY A 9 0.31 -5.25 -20.22
C GLY A 9 -0.19 -3.89 -19.74
N ALA A 10 -0.55 -3.76 -18.45
CA ALA A 10 -1.18 -2.54 -17.94
C ALA A 10 -0.26 -1.30 -17.94
N LEU A 11 1.03 -1.48 -17.62
CA LEU A 11 1.97 -0.39 -17.35
C LEU A 11 2.81 -0.01 -18.57
N THR A 12 2.17 0.35 -19.68
CA THR A 12 2.86 0.76 -20.92
C THR A 12 3.32 2.23 -20.91
N ALA A 13 4.24 2.56 -19.99
CA ALA A 13 5.30 3.59 -20.06
C ALA A 13 4.98 5.04 -20.51
N THR A 14 3.74 5.43 -20.81
CA THR A 14 3.39 6.77 -21.34
C THR A 14 2.93 7.78 -20.29
N GLY A 15 2.64 7.33 -19.06
CA GLY A 15 2.30 8.19 -17.91
C GLY A 15 3.14 7.98 -16.65
N ALA A 16 3.93 6.90 -16.58
CA ALA A 16 4.63 6.45 -15.36
C ALA A 16 5.38 7.54 -14.54
N PRO A 17 6.07 8.53 -15.16
CA PRO A 17 6.79 9.56 -14.39
C PRO A 17 5.92 10.56 -13.61
N GLN A 18 4.59 10.56 -13.82
CA GLN A 18 3.64 11.47 -13.15
C GLN A 18 2.60 10.72 -12.30
N VAL A 19 2.68 9.39 -12.21
CA VAL A 19 1.75 8.58 -11.43
C VAL A 19 2.16 8.62 -9.96
N THR A 20 1.31 9.23 -9.13
CA THR A 20 1.43 9.26 -7.65
C THR A 20 0.79 8.06 -6.98
N GLU A 21 -0.23 7.46 -7.59
CA GLU A 21 -1.01 6.35 -7.04
C GLU A 21 -1.17 5.23 -8.06
N LEU A 22 -0.97 3.98 -7.65
CA LEU A 22 -1.14 2.83 -8.51
C LEU A 22 -1.76 1.64 -7.78
N VAL A 23 -2.93 1.21 -8.23
CA VAL A 23 -3.65 0.02 -7.73
C VAL A 23 -3.58 -1.10 -8.77
N LEU A 24 -3.08 -2.26 -8.36
CA LEU A 24 -2.91 -3.47 -9.17
C LEU A 24 -3.62 -4.69 -8.55
N ASP A 25 -4.55 -4.45 -7.64
CA ASP A 25 -5.21 -5.50 -6.85
C ASP A 25 -5.92 -6.52 -7.73
N ASN A 26 -6.00 -7.77 -7.27
CA ASN A 26 -6.66 -8.87 -7.98
C ASN A 26 -6.09 -9.12 -9.39
N CYS A 27 -4.87 -8.65 -9.68
CA CYS A 27 -4.13 -8.96 -10.89
C CYS A 27 -3.13 -10.09 -10.61
N ARG A 28 -3.09 -11.12 -11.46
CA ARG A 28 -2.17 -12.24 -11.28
C ARG A 28 -0.74 -11.85 -11.66
N SER A 29 0.18 -11.95 -10.69
CA SER A 29 1.63 -12.01 -10.92
C SER A 29 2.02 -13.29 -11.67
N SER A 30 3.08 -13.26 -12.49
CA SER A 30 3.67 -14.54 -12.94
C SER A 30 4.65 -15.03 -11.89
N ASN A 31 4.57 -16.30 -11.57
CA ASN A 31 5.48 -16.99 -10.65
C ASN A 31 5.58 -16.39 -9.22
N GLY A 32 4.62 -15.53 -8.82
CA GLY A 32 4.63 -14.88 -7.52
C GLY A 32 5.67 -13.76 -7.39
N GLU A 33 6.04 -13.11 -8.51
CA GLU A 33 7.02 -12.02 -8.56
C GLU A 33 6.45 -10.74 -9.20
N ILE A 34 7.01 -9.58 -8.82
CA ILE A 34 6.63 -8.27 -9.34
C ILE A 34 7.18 -8.08 -10.76
N GLU A 35 6.32 -7.72 -11.71
CA GLU A 35 6.69 -7.52 -13.12
C GLU A 35 5.94 -6.33 -13.74
N GLY A 36 6.52 -5.67 -14.74
CA GLY A 36 5.96 -4.46 -15.37
C GLY A 36 6.20 -3.14 -14.60
N LEU A 37 6.44 -3.20 -13.29
CA LEU A 37 6.98 -2.07 -12.52
C LEU A 37 8.46 -1.83 -12.85
N SER A 38 8.89 -0.57 -12.78
CA SER A 38 10.26 -0.13 -13.11
C SER A 38 10.60 1.20 -12.42
N ASP A 39 11.87 1.60 -12.40
CA ASP A 39 12.35 2.86 -11.81
C ASP A 39 11.89 4.15 -12.56
N SER A 40 10.89 4.03 -13.44
CA SER A 40 10.22 5.15 -14.11
C SER A 40 9.08 5.75 -13.27
N PHE A 41 8.54 5.01 -12.30
CA PHE A 41 7.50 5.44 -11.35
C PHE A 41 8.09 6.27 -10.19
N LYS A 42 8.78 7.36 -10.53
CA LYS A 42 9.56 8.16 -9.56
C LYS A 42 8.72 8.96 -8.57
N GLU A 43 7.54 9.38 -9.02
CA GLU A 43 6.60 10.19 -8.23
C GLU A 43 5.57 9.34 -7.46
N LEU A 44 5.71 8.01 -7.49
CA LEU A 44 4.77 7.09 -6.87
C LEU A 44 4.86 7.17 -5.34
N GLN A 45 3.74 7.49 -4.71
CA GLN A 45 3.54 7.67 -3.27
C GLN A 45 2.68 6.53 -2.67
N PHE A 46 1.70 6.03 -3.43
CA PHE A 46 0.86 4.89 -3.06
C PHE A 46 0.97 3.75 -4.08
N LEU A 47 1.18 2.52 -3.61
CA LEU A 47 1.17 1.31 -4.40
C LEU A 47 0.34 0.23 -3.70
N SER A 48 -0.73 -0.23 -4.36
CA SER A 48 -1.51 -1.37 -3.90
C SER A 48 -1.33 -2.57 -4.84
N MET A 49 -1.00 -3.71 -4.26
CA MET A 49 -0.89 -5.02 -4.91
C MET A 49 -1.56 -6.08 -4.02
N ALA A 50 -2.81 -5.86 -3.64
CA ALA A 50 -3.57 -6.79 -2.80
C ALA A 50 -4.07 -8.01 -3.60
N ASN A 51 -3.99 -9.21 -3.02
CA ASN A 51 -4.47 -10.46 -3.62
C ASN A 51 -3.95 -10.71 -5.06
N VAL A 52 -2.62 -10.64 -5.25
CA VAL A 52 -1.94 -10.81 -6.56
C VAL A 52 -1.11 -12.10 -6.66
N GLU A 53 -1.23 -12.99 -5.67
CA GLU A 53 -0.44 -14.22 -5.48
C GLU A 53 1.09 -13.99 -5.32
N LEU A 54 1.52 -12.81 -4.84
CA LEU A 54 2.96 -12.51 -4.64
C LEU A 54 3.58 -13.41 -3.57
N THR A 55 4.82 -13.84 -3.82
CA THR A 55 5.64 -14.65 -2.90
C THR A 55 6.94 -13.95 -2.50
N SER A 56 7.39 -12.97 -3.29
CA SER A 56 8.68 -12.31 -3.14
C SER A 56 8.64 -10.85 -3.61
N LEU A 57 9.34 -9.99 -2.87
CA LEU A 57 9.53 -8.57 -3.16
C LEU A 57 10.83 -8.28 -3.93
N ALA A 58 11.62 -9.30 -4.28
CA ALA A 58 12.96 -9.14 -4.85
C ALA A 58 13.04 -8.38 -6.20
N LYS A 59 11.92 -8.28 -6.93
CA LYS A 59 11.79 -7.51 -8.18
C LYS A 59 11.20 -6.10 -7.99
N LEU A 60 10.94 -5.65 -6.77
CA LEU A 60 10.45 -4.29 -6.52
C LEU A 60 11.50 -3.26 -7.00
N PRO A 61 11.14 -2.31 -7.89
CA PRO A 61 12.04 -1.23 -8.31
C PRO A 61 12.31 -0.27 -7.15
N THR A 62 13.27 0.64 -7.32
CA THR A 62 13.49 1.68 -6.30
C THR A 62 12.43 2.79 -6.47
N LEU A 63 11.58 2.94 -5.45
CA LEU A 63 10.45 3.86 -5.38
C LEU A 63 10.67 4.83 -4.22
N SER A 64 11.56 5.81 -4.42
CA SER A 64 12.04 6.70 -3.35
C SER A 64 10.99 7.63 -2.76
N LYS A 65 9.90 7.91 -3.47
CA LYS A 65 8.78 8.73 -2.97
C LYS A 65 7.66 7.92 -2.31
N LEU A 66 7.72 6.57 -2.36
CA LEU A 66 6.65 5.71 -1.85
C LEU A 66 6.47 5.88 -0.33
N ARG A 67 5.25 6.23 0.09
CA ARG A 67 4.82 6.41 1.48
C ARG A 67 3.95 5.24 1.95
N LYS A 68 3.00 4.79 1.12
CA LYS A 68 1.97 3.80 1.47
C LYS A 68 2.06 2.58 0.53
N LEU A 69 2.16 1.36 1.08
CA LEU A 69 2.35 0.11 0.32
C LEU A 69 1.46 -1.04 0.82
N GLU A 70 0.47 -1.42 0.00
CA GLU A 70 -0.45 -2.52 0.31
C GLU A 70 -0.04 -3.81 -0.37
N LEU A 71 0.19 -4.84 0.44
CA LEU A 71 0.56 -6.19 0.03
C LEU A 71 -0.35 -7.26 0.66
N SER A 72 -1.56 -6.86 1.09
CA SER A 72 -2.52 -7.74 1.75
C SER A 72 -2.95 -8.94 0.90
N ASP A 73 -3.33 -10.04 1.55
CA ASP A 73 -3.79 -11.29 0.94
C ASP A 73 -2.83 -11.90 -0.10
N ASN A 74 -1.52 -11.75 0.13
CA ASN A 74 -0.47 -12.41 -0.65
C ASN A 74 0.11 -13.64 0.10
N VAL A 75 1.21 -14.19 -0.41
CA VAL A 75 1.89 -15.38 0.11
C VAL A 75 3.35 -15.06 0.50
N ILE A 76 3.62 -13.82 0.86
CA ILE A 76 4.95 -13.36 1.28
C ILE A 76 5.29 -13.98 2.64
N SER A 77 6.49 -14.55 2.77
CA SER A 77 6.98 -15.18 4.02
C SER A 77 8.35 -14.66 4.47
N GLY A 78 8.81 -13.54 3.92
CA GLY A 78 10.14 -12.97 4.16
C GLY A 78 10.64 -12.15 2.97
N GLY A 79 11.94 -11.79 2.98
CA GLY A 79 12.52 -10.88 1.98
C GLY A 79 12.12 -9.41 2.21
N LEU A 80 11.70 -9.06 3.42
CA LEU A 80 11.22 -7.72 3.78
C LEU A 80 12.37 -6.70 3.86
N GLU A 81 13.62 -7.15 4.00
CA GLU A 81 14.82 -6.31 3.99
C GLU A 81 14.96 -5.49 2.70
N VAL A 82 14.41 -5.98 1.59
CA VAL A 82 14.37 -5.28 0.30
C VAL A 82 13.59 -3.97 0.40
N LEU A 83 12.59 -3.86 1.27
CA LEU A 83 11.80 -2.64 1.44
C LEU A 83 12.66 -1.47 1.93
N ALA A 84 13.63 -1.71 2.81
CA ALA A 84 14.53 -0.66 3.28
C ALA A 84 15.47 -0.12 2.18
N GLU A 85 15.83 -0.95 1.19
CA GLU A 85 16.64 -0.54 0.04
C GLU A 85 15.81 0.13 -1.07
N ARG A 86 14.54 -0.26 -1.23
CA ARG A 86 13.68 0.15 -2.35
C ARG A 86 12.72 1.28 -2.02
N CYS A 87 12.22 1.33 -0.80
CA CYS A 87 11.18 2.25 -0.33
C CYS A 87 11.61 2.88 1.02
N PRO A 88 12.73 3.63 1.07
CA PRO A 88 13.29 4.14 2.33
C PRO A 88 12.38 5.16 3.07
N ASN A 89 11.42 5.76 2.35
CA ASN A 89 10.49 6.76 2.88
C ASN A 89 9.09 6.19 3.19
N LEU A 90 8.96 4.86 3.25
CA LEU A 90 7.70 4.20 3.56
C LEU A 90 7.24 4.52 4.98
N THR A 91 6.02 5.03 5.13
CA THR A 91 5.35 5.39 6.38
C THR A 91 4.25 4.41 6.78
N TYR A 92 3.62 3.73 5.80
CA TYR A 92 2.56 2.74 6.00
C TYR A 92 2.85 1.47 5.18
N LEU A 93 2.72 0.30 5.83
CA LEU A 93 2.91 -1.01 5.20
C LEU A 93 1.83 -2.00 5.66
N ASN A 94 1.04 -2.51 4.71
CA ASN A 94 0.08 -3.58 4.97
C ASN A 94 0.59 -4.93 4.45
N LEU A 95 0.83 -5.85 5.37
CA LEU A 95 1.20 -7.25 5.13
C LEU A 95 0.13 -8.23 5.62
N SER A 96 -1.09 -7.78 5.88
CA SER A 96 -2.17 -8.66 6.36
C SER A 96 -2.44 -9.86 5.44
N GLY A 97 -2.87 -11.00 6.00
CA GLY A 97 -3.17 -12.24 5.27
C GLY A 97 -1.97 -13.02 4.71
N ASN A 98 -0.74 -12.49 4.83
CA ASN A 98 0.49 -13.12 4.34
C ASN A 98 0.93 -14.34 5.18
N LYS A 99 2.16 -14.81 4.97
CA LYS A 99 2.74 -16.00 5.61
C LYS A 99 3.94 -15.64 6.50
N ILE A 100 3.84 -14.49 7.17
CA ILE A 100 4.77 -14.04 8.21
C ILE A 100 4.50 -14.85 9.49
N LYS A 101 5.53 -15.52 10.02
CA LYS A 101 5.41 -16.50 11.11
C LYS A 101 6.13 -16.12 12.40
N ASP A 102 7.21 -15.38 12.31
CA ASP A 102 8.13 -15.14 13.41
C ASP A 102 8.70 -13.72 13.41
N LEU A 103 9.18 -13.30 14.58
CA LEU A 103 9.77 -11.98 14.81
C LEU A 103 11.04 -11.75 13.98
N GLY A 104 11.81 -12.80 13.65
CA GLY A 104 13.02 -12.67 12.83
C GLY A 104 12.72 -12.27 11.38
N THR A 105 11.55 -12.65 10.86
CA THR A 105 11.04 -12.16 9.58
C THR A 105 10.72 -10.67 9.62
N VAL A 106 10.17 -10.20 10.75
CA VAL A 106 9.76 -8.79 10.97
C VAL A 106 10.93 -7.89 11.36
N GLU A 107 11.99 -8.42 11.98
CA GLU A 107 13.22 -7.72 12.35
C GLU A 107 13.85 -6.97 11.16
N ALA A 108 13.69 -7.50 9.93
CA ALA A 108 14.11 -6.84 8.70
C ALA A 108 13.50 -5.44 8.49
N LEU A 109 12.30 -5.17 9.03
CA LEU A 109 11.63 -3.87 8.98
C LEU A 109 12.26 -2.82 9.90
N GLN A 110 13.16 -3.18 10.83
CA GLN A 110 13.88 -2.22 11.70
C GLN A 110 14.64 -1.14 10.92
N ASN A 111 14.99 -1.39 9.65
CA ASN A 111 15.71 -0.45 8.81
C ASN A 111 14.81 0.59 8.13
N LEU A 112 13.48 0.39 8.08
CA LEU A 112 12.51 1.39 7.63
C LEU A 112 12.30 2.43 8.73
N LYS A 113 13.16 3.45 8.77
CA LYS A 113 13.16 4.45 9.87
C LYS A 113 11.94 5.37 9.89
N ASN A 114 11.25 5.50 8.77
CA ASN A 114 10.08 6.35 8.61
C ASN A 114 8.75 5.58 8.78
N LEU A 115 8.78 4.27 9.00
CA LEU A 115 7.58 3.44 9.11
C LEU A 115 6.82 3.77 10.41
N LYS A 116 5.64 4.39 10.28
CA LYS A 116 4.77 4.77 11.39
C LYS A 116 3.67 3.73 11.65
N SER A 117 3.17 3.06 10.60
CA SER A 117 2.07 2.10 10.69
C SER A 117 2.40 0.78 10.00
N LEU A 118 2.10 -0.33 10.66
CA LEU A 118 2.28 -1.68 10.17
C LEU A 118 1.03 -2.52 10.43
N ASP A 119 0.50 -3.18 9.40
CA ASP A 119 -0.58 -4.16 9.52
C ASP A 119 -0.03 -5.56 9.22
N LEU A 120 -0.21 -6.48 10.16
CA LEU A 120 0.16 -7.90 10.10
C LEU A 120 -1.06 -8.80 10.42
N PHE A 121 -2.27 -8.25 10.42
CA PHE A 121 -3.49 -8.97 10.75
C PHE A 121 -3.65 -10.24 9.90
N ASN A 122 -4.21 -11.31 10.47
CA ASN A 122 -4.37 -12.60 9.78
C ASN A 122 -3.05 -13.26 9.27
N CYS A 123 -1.87 -12.81 9.71
CA CYS A 123 -0.62 -13.57 9.58
C CYS A 123 -0.48 -14.63 10.70
N GLU A 124 0.44 -15.58 10.53
CA GLU A 124 0.69 -16.62 11.54
C GLU A 124 1.32 -16.05 12.82
N ILE A 125 2.12 -14.98 12.70
CA ILE A 125 2.80 -14.28 13.81
C ILE A 125 1.84 -13.70 14.86
N THR A 126 0.59 -13.38 14.50
CA THR A 126 -0.41 -12.80 15.43
C THR A 126 -0.89 -13.80 16.49
N ASN A 127 -0.55 -15.09 16.33
CA ASN A 127 -0.86 -16.17 17.28
C ASN A 127 0.22 -16.34 18.36
N LEU A 128 1.29 -15.55 18.35
CA LEU A 128 2.31 -15.57 19.40
C LEU A 128 1.76 -14.98 20.71
N GLU A 129 2.18 -15.57 21.83
CA GLU A 129 2.01 -14.93 23.15
C GLU A 129 2.81 -13.60 23.14
N ASP A 130 2.24 -12.56 23.75
CA ASP A 130 2.81 -11.21 23.83
C ASP A 130 3.17 -10.60 22.45
N TYR A 131 2.41 -10.93 21.40
CA TYR A 131 2.64 -10.49 20.02
C TYR A 131 2.79 -8.97 19.87
N ARG A 132 1.81 -8.16 20.34
CA ARG A 132 1.86 -6.69 20.20
C ARG A 132 3.09 -6.10 20.90
N ASP A 133 3.30 -6.47 22.16
CA ASP A 133 4.44 -6.01 22.97
C ASP A 133 5.78 -6.37 22.29
N SER A 134 5.92 -7.61 21.81
CA SER A 134 7.11 -8.08 21.11
C SER A 134 7.40 -7.29 19.84
N ILE A 135 6.36 -6.87 19.10
CA ILE A 135 6.52 -6.07 17.88
C ILE A 135 6.90 -4.63 18.22
N PHE A 136 6.28 -3.99 19.23
CA PHE A 136 6.65 -2.64 19.65
C PHE A 136 8.05 -2.58 20.28
N GLU A 137 8.48 -3.61 21.03
CA GLU A 137 9.86 -3.70 21.54
C GLU A 137 10.89 -3.87 20.40
N LEU A 138 10.54 -4.63 19.35
CA LEU A 138 11.39 -4.91 18.19
C LEU A 138 11.47 -3.73 17.21
N LEU A 139 10.34 -3.09 16.93
CA LEU A 139 10.15 -2.03 15.94
C LEU A 139 9.80 -0.70 16.61
N GLN A 140 10.70 -0.18 17.46
CA GLN A 140 10.51 1.05 18.25
C GLN A 140 10.24 2.32 17.42
N GLN A 141 10.29 2.26 16.09
CA GLN A 141 9.89 3.37 15.21
C GLN A 141 8.39 3.40 14.87
N ILE A 142 7.67 2.27 14.95
CA ILE A 142 6.24 2.25 14.60
C ILE A 142 5.41 2.86 15.74
N THR A 143 4.37 3.61 15.36
CA THR A 143 3.38 4.17 16.27
C THR A 143 2.14 3.29 16.33
N TYR A 144 1.74 2.71 15.19
CA TYR A 144 0.53 1.90 15.05
C TYR A 144 0.84 0.50 14.54
N LEU A 145 0.19 -0.49 15.15
CA LEU A 145 0.22 -1.90 14.79
C LEU A 145 -1.22 -2.41 14.64
N ASP A 146 -1.55 -3.01 13.51
CA ASP A 146 -2.89 -3.54 13.19
C ASP A 146 -4.02 -2.50 13.43
N GLY A 147 -3.73 -1.22 13.17
CA GLY A 147 -4.66 -0.10 13.37
C GLY A 147 -4.71 0.51 14.77
N PHE A 148 -3.91 0.04 15.74
CA PHE A 148 -3.92 0.54 17.13
C PHE A 148 -2.51 0.85 17.64
N ASP A 149 -2.38 1.84 18.52
CA ASP A 149 -1.12 2.17 19.22
C ASP A 149 -0.82 1.22 20.41
N GLN A 150 0.20 1.54 21.21
CA GLN A 150 0.56 0.76 22.41
C GLN A 150 -0.44 0.92 23.57
N GLU A 151 -1.29 1.95 23.55
CA GLU A 151 -2.32 2.24 24.57
C GLU A 151 -3.73 1.77 24.13
N ASP A 152 -3.81 0.98 23.05
CA ASP A 152 -5.04 0.53 22.37
C ASP A 152 -5.92 1.68 21.80
N ASN A 153 -5.34 2.85 21.52
CA ASN A 153 -6.03 3.90 20.75
C ASN A 153 -6.00 3.56 19.26
N GLU A 154 -7.11 3.78 18.56
CA GLU A 154 -7.23 3.60 17.11
C GLU A 154 -6.40 4.66 16.36
N ALA A 155 -5.77 4.26 15.26
CA ALA A 155 -5.04 5.17 14.38
C ALA A 155 -5.98 6.21 13.76
N PRO A 156 -5.56 7.47 13.57
CA PRO A 156 -6.36 8.44 12.84
C PRO A 156 -6.57 8.00 11.39
N ASP A 157 -7.74 8.31 10.83
CA ASP A 157 -8.06 8.08 9.42
C ASP A 157 -7.05 8.86 8.55
N SER A 158 -6.09 8.13 7.97
CA SER A 158 -4.85 8.69 7.39
C SER A 158 -4.99 9.38 6.02
N GLU A 159 -6.14 10.02 5.76
CA GLU A 159 -6.43 10.73 4.52
C GLU A 159 -5.80 12.14 4.46
N ASP A 160 -5.47 12.77 5.60
CA ASP A 160 -5.11 14.20 5.68
C ASP A 160 -3.61 14.52 5.96
N ASP A 161 -2.77 13.55 6.35
CA ASP A 161 -1.44 13.81 6.96
C ASP A 161 -0.20 13.71 6.02
N ASP A 162 -0.37 13.73 4.70
CA ASP A 162 0.76 13.68 3.73
C ASP A 162 1.30 15.08 3.34
N ASP A 163 1.02 16.14 4.13
CA ASP A 163 1.56 17.52 3.97
C ASP A 163 2.46 17.96 5.13
N GLU A 164 3.32 17.07 5.64
CA GLU A 164 4.58 17.53 6.24
C GLU A 164 5.61 17.70 5.11
N GLY A 165 5.68 18.93 4.61
CA GLY A 165 6.52 19.30 3.49
C GLY A 165 7.99 18.91 3.71
N ASP A 166 8.62 18.41 2.64
CA ASP A 166 10.07 18.49 2.48
C ASP A 166 10.42 19.99 2.52
N GLU A 167 10.80 20.49 3.71
CA GLU A 167 11.67 21.66 3.80
C GLU A 167 13.02 21.22 3.23
N ASP A 168 13.10 21.19 1.88
CA ASP A 168 14.35 21.20 1.14
C ASP A 168 15.14 22.42 1.64
N ASP A 169 16.05 22.15 2.58
CA ASP A 169 17.02 23.10 3.15
C ASP A 169 18.06 23.42 2.06
N ASP A 170 17.59 24.13 1.02
CA ASP A 170 18.39 24.82 0.02
C ASP A 170 19.16 25.94 0.75
N ASP A 171 20.22 25.53 1.45
CA ASP A 171 21.27 26.38 2.03
C ASP A 171 22.09 27.01 0.90
N ASP A 172 21.43 27.83 0.09
CA ASP A 172 22.03 28.72 -0.90
C ASP A 172 22.69 29.86 -0.12
N GLU A 173 23.90 29.57 0.40
CA GLU A 173 24.76 30.51 1.12
C GLU A 173 24.92 31.79 0.30
N ASN A 174 24.13 32.80 0.64
CA ASN A 174 24.18 34.14 0.05
C ASN A 174 25.55 34.78 0.31
N GLU A 175 26.51 34.60 -0.61
CA GLU A 175 27.80 35.30 -0.57
C GLU A 175 27.62 36.79 -0.89
N ALA A 176 27.33 37.56 0.17
CA ALA A 176 27.00 38.97 0.09
C ALA A 176 28.21 39.87 -0.21
N GLY A 177 28.47 40.09 -1.50
CA GLY A 177 29.10 41.32 -2.03
C GLY A 177 30.63 41.39 -2.04
N PRO A 178 31.18 42.24 -2.92
CA PRO A 178 31.55 43.57 -2.45
C PRO A 178 31.05 44.72 -3.35
N PRO A 179 30.94 45.96 -2.82
CA PRO A 179 30.48 47.11 -3.58
C PRO A 179 31.57 47.64 -4.53
N GLY A 180 31.17 47.96 -5.75
CA GLY A 180 32.02 48.62 -6.76
C GLY A 180 31.21 49.65 -7.54
N GLU A 181 31.70 50.90 -7.51
CA GLU A 181 31.42 51.98 -8.47
C GLU A 181 31.68 51.42 -9.91
N TYR A 182 31.14 51.89 -11.04
CA TYR A 182 30.77 53.22 -11.58
C TYR A 182 30.12 52.94 -12.98
N GLU A 183 29.58 53.84 -13.82
CA GLU A 183 29.54 55.32 -13.88
C GLU A 183 28.05 55.81 -13.90
N GLU A 184 27.78 57.07 -14.29
CA GLU A 184 26.45 57.67 -14.52
C GLU A 184 26.11 57.66 -16.03
N GLU A 185 24.87 57.41 -16.42
CA GLU A 185 24.32 57.95 -17.69
C GLU A 185 22.93 58.54 -17.43
N ASP A 186 22.81 59.86 -17.68
CA ASP A 186 21.54 60.58 -17.74
C ASP A 186 20.69 60.09 -18.93
N ASP A 187 19.37 60.07 -18.76
CA ASP A 187 18.46 60.51 -19.82
C ASP A 187 17.15 61.03 -19.19
N GLU A 188 16.88 62.31 -19.41
CA GLU A 188 15.62 62.98 -19.06
C GLU A 188 14.55 62.69 -20.14
N ASP A 189 13.36 62.18 -19.78
CA ASP A 189 12.14 62.47 -20.57
C ASP A 189 10.85 62.38 -19.73
N ASP A 190 10.42 63.55 -19.28
CA ASP A 190 9.05 64.07 -19.17
C ASP A 190 7.86 63.14 -19.53
N GLY A 191 6.89 63.00 -18.62
CA GLY A 191 5.60 62.34 -18.96
C GLY A 191 4.57 62.29 -17.83
N ALA A 192 3.83 63.38 -17.59
CA ALA A 192 2.79 63.45 -16.55
C ALA A 192 1.41 62.95 -17.02
N SER A 193 0.50 62.74 -16.05
CA SER A 193 -0.93 62.33 -16.18
C SER A 193 -1.16 60.83 -16.49
N ASP A 194 -2.29 60.20 -16.14
CA ASP A 194 -3.56 60.72 -15.62
C ASP A 194 -4.27 59.72 -14.65
N LEU A 195 -5.37 60.15 -14.05
CA LEU A 195 -6.20 59.48 -13.04
C LEU A 195 -7.01 58.27 -13.56
N GLY A 196 -7.42 57.38 -12.65
CA GLY A 196 -8.41 56.33 -12.94
C GLY A 196 -8.81 55.49 -11.71
N GLU A 197 -9.91 55.89 -11.04
CA GLU A 197 -10.60 55.11 -10.00
C GLU A 197 -11.62 54.12 -10.62
N GLY A 198 -12.03 53.11 -9.85
CA GLY A 198 -13.08 52.11 -10.15
C GLY A 198 -12.82 50.80 -9.39
N GLU A 199 -13.46 50.57 -8.23
CA GLU A 199 -14.74 49.85 -8.05
C GLU A 199 -14.63 48.36 -8.47
N GLU A 200 -14.67 47.37 -7.57
CA GLU A 200 -15.84 46.86 -6.82
C GLU A 200 -17.01 46.50 -7.78
N GLU A 201 -17.62 45.31 -7.82
CA GLU A 201 -17.57 44.06 -7.02
C GLU A 201 -17.39 42.83 -7.99
N GLU A 202 -17.69 41.54 -7.75
CA GLU A 202 -18.83 40.90 -7.09
C GLU A 202 -18.53 39.40 -6.79
N GLU A 203 -19.05 38.89 -5.67
CA GLU A 203 -18.77 37.57 -5.10
C GLU A 203 -19.76 36.50 -5.61
N VAL A 204 -19.30 35.45 -6.29
CA VAL A 204 -20.19 34.42 -6.89
C VAL A 204 -20.63 33.35 -5.87
N GLY A 205 -21.65 33.69 -5.07
CA GLY A 205 -22.21 32.81 -4.03
C GLY A 205 -22.93 31.54 -4.52
N LEU A 206 -22.69 30.42 -3.83
CA LEU A 206 -23.12 29.03 -4.10
C LEU A 206 -24.64 28.75 -3.94
N SER A 207 -25.51 29.64 -4.42
CA SER A 207 -26.97 29.59 -4.16
C SER A 207 -27.78 28.68 -5.09
N TYR A 208 -27.15 27.99 -6.06
CA TYR A 208 -27.86 27.34 -7.17
C TYR A 208 -28.13 25.82 -7.04
N LEU A 209 -27.62 25.15 -5.99
CA LEU A 209 -27.66 23.68 -5.87
C LEU A 209 -28.79 23.13 -4.97
N MET A 210 -29.66 24.00 -4.45
CA MET A 210 -30.81 23.62 -3.62
C MET A 210 -32.13 23.64 -4.37
N LYS A 211 -32.20 22.98 -5.54
CA LYS A 211 -33.49 22.66 -6.18
C LYS A 211 -33.46 21.57 -7.26
N GLU A 212 -33.35 20.31 -6.85
CA GLU A 212 -34.04 19.24 -7.59
C GLU A 212 -34.50 18.13 -6.63
N GLU A 213 -35.81 17.90 -6.61
CA GLU A 213 -36.47 16.86 -5.84
C GLU A 213 -36.29 15.54 -6.59
N ILE A 214 -35.33 14.70 -6.18
CA ILE A 214 -35.25 13.32 -6.68
C ILE A 214 -36.43 12.57 -6.06
N GLN A 215 -37.40 12.21 -6.89
CA GLN A 215 -38.59 11.48 -6.49
C GLN A 215 -38.24 10.01 -6.28
N ASP A 216 -38.70 9.46 -5.16
CA ASP A 216 -38.79 8.02 -4.95
C ASP A 216 -39.75 7.43 -5.98
N GLU A 217 -39.30 6.47 -6.80
CA GLU A 217 -40.20 5.49 -7.42
C GLU A 217 -39.88 4.12 -6.83
N GLU A 218 -40.84 3.64 -6.04
CA GLU A 218 -40.94 2.27 -5.55
C GLU A 218 -41.22 1.34 -6.75
N ASP A 219 -40.46 0.26 -6.90
CA ASP A 219 -40.83 -0.87 -7.77
C ASP A 219 -40.86 -2.13 -6.91
N ASP A 220 -42.07 -2.46 -6.45
CA ASP A 220 -42.46 -3.69 -5.75
C ASP A 220 -42.77 -4.79 -6.82
N ASP A 221 -43.10 -6.02 -6.39
CA ASP A 221 -43.41 -7.26 -7.17
C ASP A 221 -42.26 -8.30 -7.13
N ASP A 222 -42.09 -9.12 -6.08
CA ASP A 222 -42.92 -10.26 -5.62
C ASP A 222 -43.06 -11.43 -6.63
N TYR A 223 -42.59 -12.64 -6.28
CA TYR A 223 -43.40 -13.89 -6.19
C TYR A 223 -42.59 -15.20 -5.92
N VAL A 224 -42.70 -15.68 -4.67
CA VAL A 224 -43.00 -17.07 -4.20
C VAL A 224 -42.24 -18.33 -4.73
N GLU A 225 -41.44 -18.89 -3.82
CA GLU A 225 -41.45 -20.24 -3.22
C GLU A 225 -41.90 -21.52 -3.99
N GLY A 226 -41.09 -22.59 -3.84
CA GLY A 226 -41.40 -24.00 -4.09
C GLY A 226 -40.11 -24.81 -4.37
N GLY A 227 -39.84 -25.98 -3.80
CA GLY A 227 -40.62 -26.84 -2.91
C GLY A 227 -40.25 -28.31 -3.21
N ASP A 228 -39.67 -28.99 -2.22
CA ASP A 228 -39.44 -30.45 -2.04
C ASP A 228 -39.23 -31.40 -3.25
N GLU A 229 -38.22 -32.28 -3.14
CA GLU A 229 -38.48 -33.74 -3.08
C GLU A 229 -37.23 -34.52 -2.58
N GLU A 230 -37.50 -35.65 -1.92
CA GLU A 230 -36.54 -36.53 -1.24
C GLU A 230 -35.92 -37.57 -2.19
N GLU A 231 -34.78 -38.18 -1.81
CA GLU A 231 -34.76 -39.65 -1.55
C GLU A 231 -33.42 -40.12 -0.95
N GLU A 232 -33.50 -41.18 -0.13
CA GLU A 232 -32.35 -41.83 0.53
C GLU A 232 -31.68 -42.89 -0.35
N ALA A 233 -30.41 -43.21 -0.04
CA ALA A 233 -29.88 -44.57 -0.27
C ALA A 233 -28.75 -44.92 0.71
N GLU A 234 -29.04 -45.80 1.69
CA GLU A 234 -28.00 -46.49 2.44
C GLU A 234 -27.16 -47.43 1.54
N GLY A 235 -25.86 -47.52 1.81
CA GLY A 235 -24.91 -48.37 1.08
C GLY A 235 -23.88 -49.06 2.00
N VAL A 236 -24.32 -50.05 2.77
CA VAL A 236 -23.49 -50.75 3.77
C VAL A 236 -22.37 -51.59 3.13
N ARG A 237 -21.25 -51.72 3.89
CA ARG A 237 -20.40 -52.95 4.05
C ARG A 237 -19.08 -53.06 3.26
N GLY A 238 -17.95 -53.22 3.98
CA GLY A 238 -16.63 -53.47 3.36
C GLY A 238 -15.47 -53.81 4.31
N GLU A 239 -15.67 -54.66 5.32
CA GLU A 239 -14.64 -55.01 6.31
C GLU A 239 -13.54 -55.97 5.78
N LYS A 240 -12.29 -55.78 6.26
CA LYS A 240 -11.19 -56.77 6.42
C LYS A 240 -10.49 -57.34 5.16
N ARG A 241 -9.16 -57.15 5.11
CA ARG A 241 -8.24 -58.22 5.59
C ARG A 241 -6.77 -57.80 5.83
N LYS A 242 -6.24 -58.32 6.93
CA LYS A 242 -4.82 -58.37 7.33
C LYS A 242 -4.06 -59.41 6.47
N ARG A 243 -2.80 -59.16 6.17
CA ARG A 243 -1.80 -60.24 6.01
C ARG A 243 -0.38 -59.73 6.28
N GLU A 244 0.22 -60.27 7.33
CA GLU A 244 1.67 -60.33 7.47
C GLU A 244 2.23 -61.35 6.46
N ALA A 245 3.46 -61.12 6.04
CA ALA A 245 4.39 -62.16 5.59
C ALA A 245 5.79 -61.71 6.01
N GLU A 246 6.44 -62.52 6.84
CA GLU A 246 7.85 -62.38 7.20
C GLU A 246 8.71 -62.63 5.96
N ASP A 247 9.89 -62.00 5.87
CA ASP A 247 11.03 -62.61 5.19
C ASP A 247 12.30 -62.30 5.99
N GLU A 248 13.15 -63.30 6.14
CA GLU A 248 14.33 -63.29 7.01
C GLU A 248 15.57 -62.80 6.25
N GLY A 249 16.57 -62.33 6.97
CA GLY A 249 17.78 -61.76 6.34
C GLY A 249 18.81 -61.29 7.36
N GLU A 250 19.24 -62.19 8.25
CA GLU A 250 20.50 -62.01 8.99
C GLU A 250 21.68 -61.95 8.01
N GLU A 251 22.67 -61.11 8.27
CA GLU A 251 24.08 -61.53 8.31
C GLU A 251 24.91 -60.50 9.10
N GLU A 252 25.81 -61.02 9.94
CA GLU A 252 26.64 -60.33 10.94
C GLU A 252 28.09 -60.13 10.42
N GLU A 253 29.00 -59.75 11.34
CA GLU A 253 30.48 -59.70 11.20
C GLU A 253 31.03 -58.51 10.39
N ASP A 254 32.05 -57.75 10.84
CA ASP A 254 32.90 -57.85 12.05
C ASP A 254 33.50 -56.45 12.38
#